data_AF-A0A1J6I0N2-F1
#
_entry.id   AF-A0A1J6I0N2-F1
#
_cell.length_a   1.000
_cell.length_b   1.000
_cell.length_c   1.000
_cell.angle_alpha   90.00
_cell.angle_beta   90.00
_cell.angle_gamma   90.00
#
_symmetry.space_group_name_H-M   'P 1'
#
loop_
_entity.id
_entity.type
_entity.pdbx_description
1 polymer ?
#
loop_
_entity_poly.entity_id
_entity_poly.type
_entity_poly.pdbx_seq_one_letter_code
_entity_poly.pdbx_strand_id
1 'polypeptide(L)'
;MSSTNLIFNGKDHHAKLDRTTDCGAFLIKYVELLMIAKDVEQFKPEDIKDFRRELAANHLAHGEWKRNSGYDTPPENVGDDYESENETCCPKEL
;
A
#
# COMPACT_ATOMS: atom_id res chain seq x y z
N MET A 1 -6.43 17.31 -14.22
CA MET A 1 -6.20 16.29 -13.18
C MET A 1 -5.37 15.20 -13.81
N SER A 2 -4.09 15.10 -13.45
CA SER A 2 -3.18 14.08 -13.98
C SER A 2 -3.48 12.76 -13.27
N SER A 3 -3.94 11.75 -14.01
CA SER A 3 -4.21 10.42 -13.48
C SER A 3 -2.87 9.67 -13.43
N THR A 4 -2.31 9.48 -12.24
CA THR A 4 -1.07 8.72 -12.06
C THR A 4 -1.36 7.24 -12.28
N ASN A 5 -0.90 6.68 -13.39
CA ASN A 5 -0.97 5.24 -13.65
C ASN A 5 0.08 4.54 -12.77
N LEU A 6 -0.32 3.82 -11.73
CA LEU A 6 0.54 2.81 -11.13
C LEU A 6 0.59 1.61 -12.09
N ILE A 7 1.73 1.41 -12.73
CA ILE A 7 1.97 0.29 -13.64
C ILE A 7 2.64 -0.82 -12.83
N PHE A 8 1.87 -1.85 -12.46
CA PHE A 8 2.44 -3.11 -11.99
C PHE A 8 2.83 -3.92 -13.23
N ASN A 9 4.14 -4.11 -13.43
CA ASN A 9 4.69 -4.67 -14.65
C ASN A 9 4.59 -6.21 -14.63
N GLY A 10 3.39 -6.72 -14.90
CA GLY A 10 3.14 -8.08 -15.39
C GLY A 10 2.89 -8.02 -16.90
N LYS A 11 3.37 -9.01 -17.66
CA LYS A 11 3.26 -8.98 -19.12
C LYS A 11 1.79 -8.89 -19.53
N ASP A 12 1.47 -7.83 -20.24
CA ASP A 12 0.31 -7.70 -21.13
C ASP A 12 -1.08 -7.44 -20.52
N HIS A 13 -1.19 -7.10 -19.23
CA HIS A 13 -2.47 -6.63 -18.67
C HIS A 13 -2.33 -5.31 -17.90
N HIS A 14 -2.58 -4.22 -18.62
CA HIS A 14 -2.76 -2.88 -18.07
C HIS A 14 -4.02 -2.82 -17.19
N ALA A 15 -3.90 -3.20 -15.91
CA ALA A 15 -4.91 -2.90 -14.91
C ALA A 15 -4.91 -1.39 -14.64
N LYS A 16 -5.74 -0.65 -15.39
CA LYS A 16 -5.94 0.79 -15.19
C LYS A 16 -6.68 0.99 -13.87
N LEU A 17 -5.98 1.56 -12.89
CA LEU A 17 -6.56 1.91 -11.59
C LEU A 17 -7.52 3.10 -11.76
N ASP A 18 -8.81 2.82 -11.98
CA ASP A 18 -9.84 3.85 -12.20
C ASP A 18 -10.15 4.69 -10.93
N ARG A 19 -9.60 4.29 -9.77
CA ARG A 19 -9.72 5.00 -8.49
C ARG A 19 -8.35 5.18 -7.86
N THR A 20 -7.83 6.40 -7.88
CA THR A 20 -6.56 6.79 -7.25
C THR A 20 -6.47 6.48 -5.76
N THR A 21 -7.58 6.16 -5.10
CA THR A 21 -7.66 5.84 -3.66
C THR A 21 -7.24 4.41 -3.30
N ASP A 22 -7.12 3.51 -4.29
CA ASP A 22 -6.99 2.08 -3.99
C ASP A 22 -5.55 1.56 -4.15
N CYS A 23 -4.62 2.43 -4.58
CA CYS A 23 -3.22 2.07 -4.83
C CYS A 23 -2.53 1.41 -3.61
N GLY A 24 -2.79 1.90 -2.40
CA GLY A 24 -2.24 1.31 -1.17
C GLY A 24 -2.76 -0.09 -0.91
N ALA A 25 -4.05 -0.35 -1.15
CA ALA A 25 -4.62 -1.69 -1.00
C ALA A 25 -4.06 -2.67 -2.04
N PHE A 26 -3.87 -2.23 -3.30
CA PHE A 26 -3.20 -3.06 -4.30
C PHE A 26 -1.76 -3.39 -3.92
N LEU A 27 -1.00 -2.41 -3.43
CA LEU A 27 0.38 -2.64 -3.01
C LEU A 27 0.47 -3.69 -1.89
N ILE A 28 -0.38 -3.58 -0.87
CA ILE A 28 -0.44 -4.55 0.24
C ILE A 28 -0.77 -5.95 -0.30
N LYS A 29 -1.78 -6.07 -1.18
CA LYS A 29 -2.18 -7.37 -1.74
C LYS A 29 -1.09 -7.97 -2.63
N TYR A 30 -0.41 -7.14 -3.39
CA TYR A 30 0.71 -7.55 -4.24
C TYR A 30 1.84 -8.13 -3.40
N VAL A 31 2.24 -7.46 -2.31
CA VAL A 31 3.26 -7.96 -1.38
C VAL A 31 2.80 -9.26 -0.71
N GLU A 32 1.54 -9.36 -0.27
CA GLU A 32 0.99 -10.60 0.30
C GLU A 32 1.15 -11.77 -0.66
N LEU A 33 0.74 -11.61 -1.92
CA LEU A 33 0.83 -12.65 -2.96
C LEU A 33 2.27 -13.05 -3.25
N LEU A 34 3.20 -12.09 -3.30
CA LEU A 34 4.63 -12.36 -3.43
C LEU A 34 5.17 -13.17 -2.25
N MET A 35 4.81 -12.82 -1.01
CA MET A 35 5.28 -13.50 0.20
C MET A 35 4.82 -14.96 0.26
N ILE A 36 3.61 -15.25 -0.25
CA ILE A 36 3.07 -16.62 -0.29
C ILE A 36 3.35 -17.35 -1.61
N ALA A 37 4.23 -16.81 -2.45
CA ALA A 37 4.60 -17.33 -3.77
C ALA A 37 3.38 -17.66 -4.66
N LYS A 38 2.32 -16.87 -4.54
CA LYS A 38 1.15 -16.95 -5.43
C LYS A 38 1.29 -15.98 -6.59
N ASP A 39 0.63 -16.34 -7.67
CA ASP A 39 0.58 -15.52 -8.88
C ASP A 39 -0.18 -14.21 -8.62
N VAL A 40 0.53 -13.10 -8.84
CA VAL A 40 0.02 -11.75 -8.67
C VAL A 40 -0.99 -11.36 -9.76
N GLU A 41 -0.94 -12.01 -10.92
CA GLU A 41 -1.84 -11.75 -12.05
C GLU A 41 -3.26 -12.33 -11.83
N GLN A 42 -3.41 -13.23 -10.85
CA GLN A 42 -4.72 -13.77 -10.49
C GLN A 42 -5.60 -12.78 -9.74
N PHE A 43 -5.01 -11.74 -9.14
CA PHE A 43 -5.75 -10.71 -8.42
C PHE A 43 -6.21 -9.62 -9.37
N LYS A 44 -7.53 -9.53 -9.56
CA LYS A 44 -8.11 -8.58 -10.53
C LYS A 44 -8.56 -7.30 -9.86
N PRO A 45 -8.69 -6.20 -10.62
CA PRO A 45 -9.18 -4.95 -10.06
C PRO A 45 -10.56 -5.04 -9.39
N GLU A 46 -11.42 -5.96 -9.83
CA GLU A 46 -12.74 -6.15 -9.26
C GLU A 46 -12.70 -6.74 -7.83
N ASP A 47 -11.66 -7.52 -7.52
CA ASP A 47 -11.46 -8.18 -6.23
C ASP A 47 -11.02 -7.19 -5.13
N ILE A 48 -10.58 -5.98 -5.51
CA ILE A 48 -10.12 -4.94 -4.57
C ILE A 48 -11.19 -4.53 -3.57
N LYS A 49 -12.47 -4.59 -3.95
CA LYS A 49 -13.57 -4.18 -3.09
C LYS A 49 -13.71 -5.12 -1.89
N ASP A 50 -13.63 -6.42 -2.14
CA ASP A 50 -13.70 -7.43 -1.09
C ASP A 50 -12.43 -7.40 -0.24
N PHE A 51 -11.26 -7.27 -0.86
CA PHE A 51 -9.99 -7.12 -0.14
C PHE A 51 -9.97 -5.89 0.76
N ARG A 52 -10.47 -4.73 0.32
CA ARG A 52 -10.57 -3.54 1.16
C ARG A 52 -11.44 -3.74 2.39
N ARG A 53 -12.55 -4.47 2.25
CA ARG A 53 -13.42 -4.81 3.39
C ARG A 53 -12.68 -5.71 4.38
N GLU A 54 -11.98 -6.72 3.88
CA GLU A 54 -11.16 -7.62 4.70
C GLU A 54 -10.04 -6.87 5.43
N LEU A 55 -9.29 -6.01 4.71
CA LEU A 55 -8.22 -5.19 5.28
C LEU A 55 -8.74 -4.27 6.39
N ALA A 56 -9.91 -3.65 6.20
CA ALA A 56 -10.53 -2.80 7.22
C ALA A 56 -10.94 -3.61 8.47
N ALA A 57 -11.51 -4.81 8.28
CA ALA A 57 -11.88 -5.69 9.38
C ALA A 57 -10.64 -6.15 10.17
N ASN A 58 -9.56 -6.51 9.47
CA ASN A 58 -8.29 -6.91 10.10
C ASN A 58 -7.66 -5.75 10.89
N HIS A 59 -7.64 -4.54 10.35
CA HIS A 59 -7.17 -3.36 11.09
C HIS A 59 -8.00 -3.06 12.34
N LEU A 60 -9.32 -3.19 12.25
CA LEU A 60 -10.20 -3.00 13.40
C LEU A 60 -9.92 -4.04 14.49
N ALA A 61 -9.87 -5.33 14.11
CA ALA A 61 -9.58 -6.42 15.02
C ALA A 61 -8.19 -6.27 15.67
N HIS A 62 -7.18 -5.84 14.91
CA HIS A 62 -5.85 -5.56 15.43
C HIS A 62 -5.86 -4.38 16.41
N GLY A 63 -6.62 -3.32 16.12
CA GLY A 63 -6.79 -2.19 17.04
C GLY A 63 -7.48 -2.57 18.35
N GLU A 64 -8.49 -3.43 18.30
CA GLU A 64 -9.14 -3.98 19.49
C GLU A 64 -8.20 -4.89 20.29
N TRP A 65 -7.46 -5.76 19.61
CA TRP A 65 -6.45 -6.61 20.25
C TRP A 65 -5.38 -5.77 20.97
N LYS A 66 -4.89 -4.69 20.34
CA LYS A 66 -3.91 -3.78 20.94
C LYS A 66 -4.45 -3.13 22.21
N ARG A 67 -5.72 -2.69 22.20
CA ARG A 67 -6.40 -2.10 23.37
C ARG A 67 -6.58 -3.10 24.51
N ASN A 68 -6.91 -4.35 24.18
CA ASN A 68 -7.22 -5.38 25.16
C ASN A 68 -5.97 -6.06 25.76
N SER A 69 -4.87 -6.09 25.02
CA SER A 69 -3.62 -6.74 25.44
C SER A 69 -2.78 -5.89 26.38
N GLY A 70 -3.10 -4.60 26.55
CA GLY A 70 -2.24 -3.66 27.28
C GLY A 70 -0.89 -3.44 26.61
N TYR A 71 -0.80 -3.71 25.30
CA TYR A 71 0.40 -3.45 24.51
C TYR A 71 0.59 -1.93 24.41
N ASP A 72 1.42 -1.38 25.31
CA ASP A 72 1.83 0.00 25.25
C ASP A 72 2.47 0.23 23.87
N THR A 73 1.86 1.12 23.09
CA THR A 73 2.56 1.64 21.93
C THR A 73 3.70 2.45 22.51
N PRO A 74 4.97 2.13 22.26
CA PRO A 74 6.05 3.02 22.66
C PRO A 74 5.70 4.42 22.14
N PRO A 75 5.90 5.48 22.93
CA PRO A 75 5.71 6.83 22.43
C PRO A 75 6.48 6.95 21.12
N GLU A 76 5.82 7.42 20.06
CA GLU A 76 6.49 7.64 18.77
C GLU A 76 7.78 8.42 19.04
N ASN A 77 8.91 7.82 18.64
CA ASN A 77 10.19 8.50 18.67
C ASN A 77 10.02 9.72 17.76
N VAL A 78 9.87 10.91 18.35
CA VAL A 78 9.96 12.18 17.61
C VAL A 78 11.41 12.27 17.13
N GLY A 79 11.75 11.64 16.01
CA GLY A 79 13.13 11.52 15.56
C GLY A 79 13.45 10.39 14.58
N ASP A 80 12.53 9.47 14.29
CA ASP A 80 12.65 8.58 13.10
C ASP A 80 11.85 9.13 11.91
N ASP A 81 11.45 10.41 11.97
CA ASP A 81 11.18 11.17 10.76
C ASP A 81 12.47 11.14 9.96
N TYR A 82 12.43 10.43 8.83
CA TYR A 82 13.40 10.59 7.76
C TYR A 82 13.31 12.05 7.29
N GLU A 83 13.88 12.97 8.07
CA GLU A 83 14.16 14.33 7.65
C GLU A 83 15.23 14.24 6.55
N SER A 84 14.70 14.10 5.33
CA SER A 84 15.05 14.93 4.19
C SER A 84 16.53 15.17 3.97
N GLU A 85 17.19 14.22 3.30
CA GLU A 85 18.06 14.63 2.19
C GLU A 85 17.18 14.81 0.94
N ASN A 86 16.32 15.83 0.97
CA ASN A 86 15.89 16.49 -0.25
C ASN A 86 16.99 17.49 -0.68
N GLU A 87 18.21 16.99 -0.89
CA GLU A 87 19.09 17.71 -1.80
C GLU A 87 18.43 17.67 -3.17
N THR A 88 17.87 18.81 -3.54
CA THR A 88 17.22 19.11 -4.80
C THR A 88 18.15 18.75 -5.97
N CYS A 89 18.10 17.50 -6.45
CA CYS A 89 18.68 17.13 -7.73
C CYS A 89 17.58 17.20 -8.80
N CYS A 90 17.01 18.40 -8.96
CA CYS A 90 16.51 18.79 -10.27
C CYS A 90 17.75 19.09 -11.11
N PRO A 91 18.12 18.32 -12.14
CA PRO A 91 19.15 18.77 -13.05
C PRO A 91 18.65 20.07 -13.67
N LYS A 92 19.42 21.15 -13.49
CA LYS A 92 19.26 22.34 -14.32
C LYS A 92 19.54 21.89 -15.74
N GLU A 93 18.51 21.96 -16.58
CA GLU A 93 18.60 21.75 -18.02
C GLU A 93 19.80 22.56 -18.57
N LEU A 94 20.65 21.89 -19.37
CA LEU A 94 21.70 22.47 -20.20
C LEU A 94 21.21 22.49 -21.64
#